data_AF-A0A355U048-F1
#
_entry.id   AF-A0A355U048-F1
#
_cell.length_a   1.000
_cell.length_b   1.000
_cell.length_c   1.000
_cell.angle_alpha   90.00
_cell.angle_beta   90.00
_cell.angle_gamma   90.00
#
_symmetry.space_group_name_H-M   'P 1'
#
loop_
_entity.id
_entity.type
_entity.pdbx_description
1 polymer ?
#
loop_
_entity_poly.entity_id
_entity_poly.type
_entity_poly.pdbx_seq_one_letter_code
_entity_poly.pdbx_strand_id
1 'polypeptide(L)' 'MEKVKVGDLIKIIKMEGEPDYSNRVGTVTVIDGIGQLHGTWGGLAIIPEKDTYQIIKESDNGAN' A
#
# COMPACT_ATOMS: atom_id res chain seq x y z
N MET A 1 1.82 5.59 -14.31
CA MET A 1 1.57 4.80 -13.09
C MET A 1 0.98 5.76 -12.08
N GLU A 2 -0.26 5.52 -11.65
CA GLU A 2 -0.88 6.34 -10.63
C GLU A 2 -0.11 6.22 -9.32
N LYS A 3 0.15 7.36 -8.70
CA LYS A 3 0.89 7.42 -7.45
C LYS A 3 -0.08 7.04 -6.33
N VAL A 4 0.27 5.98 -5.58
CA VAL A 4 -0.48 5.55 -4.40
C VAL A 4 -0.64 6.71 -3.42
N LYS A 5 -1.83 6.84 -2.83
CA LYS A 5 -2.18 7.89 -1.88
C LYS A 5 -2.89 7.32 -0.66
N VAL A 6 -2.97 8.13 0.39
CA VAL A 6 -3.74 7.77 1.59
C VAL A 6 -5.21 7.55 1.21
N GLY A 7 -5.78 6.46 1.71
CA GLY A 7 -7.14 6.01 1.42
C GLY A 7 -7.24 4.96 0.31
N ASP A 8 -6.21 4.74 -0.50
CA ASP A 8 -6.23 3.68 -1.50
C ASP A 8 -6.32 2.30 -0.83
N LEU A 9 -7.13 1.42 -1.40
CA LEU A 9 -7.14 0.00 -1.06
C LEU A 9 -6.15 -0.74 -1.95
N ILE A 10 -5.19 -1.42 -1.34
CA ILE A 10 -4.16 -2.17 -2.06
C ILE A 10 -4.12 -3.63 -1.63
N LYS A 11 -3.60 -4.48 -2.51
CA LYS A 11 -3.22 -5.87 -2.23
C LYS A 11 -1.70 -6.00 -2.27
N ILE A 12 -1.12 -6.60 -1.23
CA ILE A 12 0.29 -6.98 -1.23
C ILE A 12 0.44 -8.22 -2.12
N ILE A 13 1.28 -8.12 -3.15
CA ILE A 13 1.62 -9.26 -4.02
C ILE A 13 2.85 -9.97 -3.46
N LYS A 14 3.87 -9.21 -3.04
CA LYS A 14 5.10 -9.72 -2.43
C LYS A 14 5.74 -8.65 -1.56
N MET A 15 6.19 -9.05 -0.37
CA MET A 15 7.08 -8.25 0.47
C MET A 15 8.43 -8.96 0.58
N GLU A 16 9.54 -8.26 0.32
CA GLU A 16 10.88 -8.87 0.34
C GLU A 16 11.25 -9.30 1.76
N GLY A 17 11.61 -10.57 1.95
CA GLY A 17 11.93 -11.14 3.27
C GLY A 17 10.72 -11.52 4.12
N GLU A 18 9.51 -11.09 3.77
CA GLU A 18 8.30 -11.22 4.60
C GLU A 18 7.13 -11.88 3.82
N PRO A 19 7.25 -13.16 3.43
CA PRO A 19 6.28 -13.84 2.57
C PRO A 19 4.86 -13.92 3.18
N ASP A 20 4.74 -13.90 4.51
CA ASP A 20 3.47 -13.98 5.25
C ASP A 20 2.56 -12.74 5.08
N TYR A 21 3.09 -11.69 4.46
CA TYR A 21 2.32 -10.50 4.08
C TYR A 21 1.67 -10.61 2.69
N SER A 22 2.03 -11.63 1.91
CA SER A 22 1.47 -11.84 0.58
C SER A 22 -0.05 -12.05 0.63
N ASN A 23 -0.75 -11.54 -0.37
CA ASN A 23 -2.22 -11.54 -0.50
C ASN A 23 -3.00 -10.75 0.55
N ARG A 24 -2.36 -10.10 1.52
CA ARG A 24 -3.07 -9.20 2.43
C ARG A 24 -3.60 -8.01 1.67
N VAL A 25 -4.79 -7.57 2.06
CA VAL A 25 -5.47 -6.40 1.51
C VAL A 25 -5.68 -5.40 2.62
N GLY A 26 -5.44 -4.12 2.34
CA GLY A 26 -5.70 -3.08 3.31
C GLY A 26 -5.65 -1.68 2.72
N THR A 27 -6.16 -0.74 3.49
CA THR A 27 -6.20 0.67 3.11
C THR A 27 -4.91 1.36 3.56
N VAL A 28 -4.32 2.15 2.68
CA VAL A 28 -3.18 3.02 3.00
C VAL A 28 -3.64 4.08 3.99
N THR A 29 -3.08 4.09 5.20
CA THR A 29 -3.44 5.05 6.25
C THR A 29 -2.41 6.16 6.41
N VAL A 30 -1.13 5.88 6.12
CA VAL A 30 -0.02 6.84 6.23
C VAL A 30 0.99 6.55 5.12
N ILE A 31 1.54 7.61 4.53
CA ILE A 31 2.75 7.57 3.71
C ILE A 31 3.78 8.41 4.45
N ASP A 32 4.91 7.81 4.84
CA ASP A 32 5.92 8.49 5.64
C ASP A 32 6.79 9.46 4.82
N GLY A 33 7.72 10.15 5.48
CA GLY A 33 8.58 11.15 4.85
C GLY A 33 9.55 10.61 3.80
N ILE A 34 9.73 9.30 3.70
CA ILE A 34 10.58 8.64 2.69
C ILE A 34 9.76 7.80 1.69
N GLY A 35 8.42 7.84 1.78
CA GLY A 35 7.53 7.19 0.82
C GLY A 35 7.14 5.74 1.16
N GLN A 36 7.41 5.25 2.37
CA GLN A 36 6.91 3.95 2.82
C GLN A 36 5.40 4.03 3.09
N LEU A 37 4.69 2.98 2.72
CA LEU A 37 3.23 2.90 2.88
C LEU A 37 2.93 2.10 4.14
N HIS A 38 2.12 2.68 5.02
CA HIS A 38 1.53 2.00 6.16
C HIS A 38 0.03 1.88 5.94
N GLY A 39 -0.56 0.81 6.45
CA GLY A 39 -1.99 0.59 6.26
C GLY A 39 -2.55 -0.52 7.13
N THR A 40 -3.80 -0.86 6.87
CA THR A 40 -4.57 -1.79 7.71
C THR A 40 -4.19 -3.26 7.54
N TRP A 41 -3.14 -3.57 6.77
CA TRP A 41 -2.68 -4.94 6.47
C TRP A 41 -1.73 -5.53 7.53
N GLY A 42 -1.26 -4.73 8.49
CA GLY A 42 -0.43 -5.20 9.60
C GLY A 42 0.59 -4.18 10.07
N GLY A 43 1.63 -4.66 10.75
CA GLY A 43 2.63 -3.81 11.40
C GLY A 43 3.82 -3.40 10.54
N LEU A 44 3.93 -3.94 9.32
CA LEU A 44 5.03 -3.63 8.40
C LEU A 44 4.61 -2.64 7.32
N ALA A 45 5.58 -1.79 6.95
CA ALA A 45 5.43 -0.85 5.86
C ALA A 45 5.81 -1.50 4.52
N ILE A 46 5.11 -1.12 3.45
CA ILE A 46 5.49 -1.49 2.09
C ILE A 46 6.50 -0.46 1.59
N ILE A 47 7.61 -0.93 1.02
CA ILE A 47 8.63 -0.11 0.36
C ILE A 47 8.38 -0.17 -1.15
N PRO A 48 7.85 0.88 -1.79
CA PRO A 48 7.43 0.80 -3.20
C PRO A 48 8.52 0.42 -4.20
N GLU A 49 9.79 0.67 -3.84
CA GLU A 49 10.95 0.33 -4.68
C GLU A 49 11.38 -1.15 -4.57
N LYS A 50 10.95 -1.88 -3.53
CA LYS A 50 11.36 -3.26 -3.25
C LYS A 50 10.20 -4.25 -3.31
N ASP A 51 9.04 -3.81 -2.84
CA ASP A 51 7.86 -4.64 -2.69
C ASP A 51 6.92 -4.51 -3.88
N THR A 52 6.15 -5.56 -4.13
CA THR A 52 5.13 -5.57 -5.19
C THR A 52 3.75 -5.50 -4.57
N TYR A 53 2.96 -4.53 -5.00
CA TYR A 53 1.56 -4.37 -4.59
C TYR A 53 0.71 -3.93 -5.78
N GLN A 54 -0.60 -4.09 -5.64
CA GLN A 54 -1.58 -3.68 -6.64
C GLN A 54 -2.63 -2.78 -5.98
N ILE A 55 -2.94 -1.65 -6.59
CA ILE A 55 -4.09 -0.83 -6.20
C ILE A 55 -5.36 -1.55 -6.67
N ILE A 56 -6.25 -1.89 -5.74
CA ILE A 56 -7.54 -2.54 -6.01
C ILE A 56 -8.65 -1.49 -6.17
N LYS A 57 -8.59 -0.44 -5.36
CA LYS A 57 -9.53 0.67 -5.40
C LYS A 57 -8.81 1.95 -5.01
N GLU A 58 -8.90 2.96 -5.86
CA GLU A 58 -8.43 4.30 -5.51
C GLU A 58 -9.38 4.95 -4.51
N SER A 59 -8.83 5.71 -3.54
CA SER A 59 -9.67 6.65 -2.82
C SER A 59 -10.18 7.71 -3.80
N ASP A 60 -11.46 7.99 -3.71
CA ASP A 60 -12.09 9.07 -4.45
C ASP A 60 -11.47 10.38 -3.93
N ASN A 61 -10.51 10.92 -4.67
CA ASN A 61 -10.20 12.33 -4.54
C ASN A 61 -11.34 13.02 -5.26
N GLY A 62 -12.40 13.34 -4.52
CA GLY A 62 -13.52 14.11 -5.03
C GLY A 62 -13.02 15.40 -5.65
N ALA A 63 -12.78 15.38 -6.96
CA ALA A 63 -12.80 16.54 -7.80
C ALA A 63 -14.27 16.83 -8.08
N ASN A 64 -14.95 17.39 -7.07
CA ASN A 64 -16.13 18.23 -7.28
C ASN A 64 -15.68 19.69 -7.26
#